data_AF-A0A847HME3-F1
#
_entry.id   AF-A0A847HME3-F1
#
_cell.length_a   1.000
_cell.length_b   1.000
_cell.length_c   1.000
_cell.angle_alpha   90.00
_cell.angle_beta   90.00
_cell.angle_gamma   90.00
#
_symmetry.space_group_name_H-M   'P 1'
#
loop_
_entity.id
_entity.type
_entity.pdbx_description
1 polymer ?
#
loop_
_entity_poly.entity_id
_entity_poly.type
_entity_poly.pdbx_seq_one_letter_code
_entity_poly.pdbx_strand_id
1 'polypeptide(L)'
;MIVYIFAFLIGPVNVFVLHRLGRKILVFLTVPVASAICCMFIYGYYLVFESSTLRVKRQALTLLDERNNRAVTLANYSLFSSSSRPEGLRFDNQTEVYTYGSNYGRNADGGRFIVLDEDQHLATGWIKPKVERSMHLRALQTRRERVGLSWQDGYLQLLNGLGSDIESITLAVSDGRIFVGSNIGAGRQAVLTATGRFAGKKAGAMAETFNGPWFKRLRDFDKSPERYLMAGGYIAKIKTSPFLVQALDSSAEKTEESYVIGILKEEAQP
;
A
#
# COMPACT_ATOMS: atom_id res chain seq x y z
N MET A 1 12.64 11.75 -29.26
CA MET A 1 12.45 12.75 -30.34
C MET A 1 13.01 14.13 -29.99
N ILE A 2 12.73 14.70 -28.79
CA ILE A 2 13.26 16.02 -28.37
C ILE A 2 14.79 16.14 -28.47
N VAL A 3 15.54 15.12 -28.05
CA VAL A 3 17.02 15.13 -28.10
C VAL A 3 17.55 15.25 -29.54
N TYR A 4 16.86 14.68 -30.52
CA TYR A 4 17.26 14.75 -31.93
C TYR A 4 16.98 16.12 -32.55
N ILE A 5 15.81 16.71 -32.25
CA ILE A 5 15.47 18.08 -32.68
C ILE A 5 16.48 19.08 -32.11
N PHE A 6 16.88 18.86 -30.85
CA PHE A 6 17.85 19.69 -30.16
C PHE A 6 19.27 19.57 -30.76
N ALA A 7 19.75 18.34 -30.98
CA ALA A 7 21.03 18.08 -31.63
C ALA A 7 21.10 18.67 -33.05
N PHE A 8 19.99 18.63 -33.79
CA PHE A 8 19.89 19.17 -35.14
C PHE A 8 19.88 20.72 -35.16
N LEU A 9 19.23 21.35 -34.19
CA LEU A 9 19.23 22.82 -34.05
C LEU A 9 20.60 23.39 -33.67
N ILE A 10 21.32 22.76 -32.73
CA ILE A 10 22.64 23.23 -32.28
C ILE A 10 23.74 22.94 -33.30
N GLY A 11 23.70 21.78 -33.97
CA GLY A 11 24.74 21.37 -34.91
C GLY A 11 24.57 21.98 -36.30
N PRO A 12 23.87 21.29 -37.21
CA PRO A 12 23.82 21.69 -38.62
C PRO A 12 23.16 23.06 -38.85
N VAL A 13 22.09 23.41 -38.11
CA VAL A 13 21.37 24.67 -38.32
C VAL A 13 22.19 25.88 -37.87
N ASN A 14 22.76 25.86 -36.66
CA ASN A 14 23.57 26.97 -36.14
C ASN A 14 24.82 27.21 -37.01
N VAL A 15 25.51 26.14 -37.44
CA VAL A 15 26.70 26.23 -38.31
C VAL A 15 26.34 26.76 -39.70
N PHE A 16 25.24 26.30 -40.30
CA PHE A 16 24.80 26.76 -41.62
C PHE A 16 24.39 28.24 -41.61
N VAL A 17 23.67 28.68 -40.58
CA VAL A 17 23.25 30.09 -40.42
C VAL A 17 24.46 31.00 -40.21
N LEU A 18 25.43 30.61 -39.36
CA LEU A 18 26.64 31.41 -39.14
C LEU A 18 27.58 31.43 -40.35
N HIS A 19 27.65 30.33 -41.10
CA HIS A 19 28.42 30.27 -42.34
C HIS A 19 27.85 31.23 -43.40
N ARG A 20 26.51 31.34 -43.48
CA ARG A 20 25.82 32.26 -44.41
C ARG A 20 25.94 33.74 -44.01
N LEU A 21 26.10 34.04 -42.72
CA LEU A 21 26.22 35.41 -42.19
C LEU A 21 27.66 35.95 -42.15
N GLY A 22 28.66 35.16 -42.55
CA GLY A 22 30.07 35.60 -42.67
C GLY A 22 30.79 35.92 -41.36
N ARG A 23 30.14 35.76 -40.21
CA ARG A 23 30.65 36.15 -38.89
C ARG A 23 31.16 34.94 -38.09
N LYS A 24 32.27 34.36 -38.56
CA LYS A 24 32.91 33.18 -37.95
C LYS A 24 33.27 33.37 -36.47
N ILE A 25 33.55 34.60 -36.03
CA ILE A 25 33.88 34.91 -34.62
C ILE A 25 32.69 34.69 -33.67
N LEU A 26 31.45 34.79 -34.16
CA LEU A 26 30.24 34.64 -33.33
C LEU A 26 30.01 33.20 -32.86
N VAL A 27 30.69 32.20 -33.45
CA VAL A 27 30.63 30.80 -33.00
C VAL A 27 31.03 30.69 -31.52
N PHE A 28 32.00 31.51 -31.08
CA PHE A 28 32.45 31.53 -29.68
C PHE A 28 31.37 31.99 -28.70
N LEU A 29 30.35 32.72 -29.16
CA LEU A 29 29.23 33.17 -28.33
C LEU A 29 27.99 32.29 -28.51
N THR A 30 27.69 31.84 -29.74
CA THR A 30 26.48 31.06 -30.01
C THR A 30 26.54 29.66 -29.40
N VAL A 31 27.72 29.06 -29.31
CA VAL A 31 27.88 27.73 -28.69
C VAL A 31 27.58 27.77 -27.18
N PRO A 32 28.19 28.66 -26.36
CA PRO A 32 27.81 28.81 -24.96
C PRO A 32 26.34 29.19 -24.75
N VAL A 33 25.80 30.14 -25.53
CA VAL A 33 24.40 30.57 -25.39
C VAL A 33 23.43 29.43 -25.71
N ALA A 34 23.67 28.68 -26.79
CA ALA A 34 22.86 27.52 -27.13
C ALA A 34 22.93 26.42 -26.06
N SER A 35 24.12 26.21 -25.46
CA SER A 35 24.27 25.28 -24.34
C SER A 35 23.53 25.73 -23.08
N ALA A 36 23.55 27.02 -22.74
CA ALA A 36 22.82 27.56 -21.61
C ALA A 36 21.30 27.43 -21.80
N ILE A 37 20.81 27.69 -23.01
CA ILE A 37 19.40 27.49 -23.39
C ILE A 37 19.04 26.00 -23.27
N CYS A 38 19.90 25.07 -23.73
CA CYS A 38 19.71 23.63 -23.52
C CYS A 38 19.48 23.29 -22.05
N CYS A 39 20.42 23.72 -21.21
CA CYS A 39 20.42 23.42 -19.80
C CYS A 39 19.17 23.98 -19.13
N MET A 40 18.75 25.20 -19.49
CA MET A 40 17.53 25.82 -18.98
C MET A 40 16.28 25.05 -19.43
N PHE A 41 16.21 24.57 -20.67
CA PHE A 41 15.10 23.74 -21.15
C PHE A 41 15.03 22.40 -20.44
N ILE A 42 16.16 21.70 -20.29
CA ILE A 42 16.22 20.43 -19.57
C ILE A 42 15.81 20.65 -18.11
N TYR A 43 16.33 21.68 -17.47
CA TYR A 43 15.99 22.03 -16.09
C TYR A 43 14.50 22.37 -15.93
N GLY A 44 13.96 23.21 -16.80
CA GLY A 44 12.54 23.54 -16.82
C GLY A 44 11.66 22.31 -17.09
N TYR A 45 12.10 21.42 -17.97
CA TYR A 45 11.44 20.14 -18.22
C TYR A 45 11.41 19.28 -16.96
N TYR A 46 12.53 19.16 -16.24
CA TYR A 46 12.58 18.44 -14.96
C TYR A 46 11.64 19.06 -13.92
N LEU A 47 11.59 20.40 -13.80
CA LEU A 47 10.68 21.07 -12.86
C LEU A 47 9.19 20.83 -13.17
N VAL A 48 8.82 20.76 -14.45
CA VAL A 48 7.41 20.61 -14.87
C VAL A 48 6.97 19.14 -14.92
N PHE A 49 7.86 18.24 -15.35
CA PHE A 49 7.51 16.84 -15.66
C PHE A 49 8.09 15.81 -14.69
N GLU A 50 9.09 16.14 -13.88
CA GLU A 50 9.51 15.27 -12.76
C GLU A 50 8.51 15.49 -11.61
N SER A 51 7.28 15.01 -11.82
CA SER A 51 6.33 14.89 -10.73
C SER A 51 6.93 13.93 -9.69
N SER A 52 6.95 14.39 -8.43
CA SER A 52 7.37 13.63 -7.26
C SER A 52 6.39 12.48 -7.02
N THR A 53 6.44 11.46 -7.88
CA THR A 53 5.55 10.30 -7.83
C THR A 53 6.09 9.36 -6.76
N LEU A 54 5.53 9.49 -5.56
CA LEU A 54 5.65 8.47 -4.53
C LEU A 54 4.65 7.38 -4.88
N ARG A 55 5.16 6.19 -5.20
CA ARG A 55 4.36 4.98 -5.41
C ARG A 55 4.46 4.12 -4.17
N VAL A 56 3.31 3.75 -3.64
CA VAL A 56 3.22 2.89 -2.47
C VAL A 56 2.31 1.72 -2.79
N LYS A 57 2.86 0.51 -2.66
CA LYS A 57 2.09 -0.71 -2.67
C LYS A 57 2.04 -1.27 -1.26
N ARG A 58 0.82 -1.48 -0.76
CA ARG A 58 0.55 -2.04 0.56
C ARG A 58 -0.22 -3.34 0.42
N GLN A 59 0.29 -4.39 1.06
CA GLN A 59 -0.47 -5.60 1.31
C GLN A 59 -0.61 -5.75 2.82
N ALA A 60 -1.81 -6.04 3.32
CA ALA A 60 -2.06 -6.17 4.74
C ALA A 60 -2.98 -7.36 5.04
N LEU A 61 -2.64 -8.08 6.10
CA LEU A 61 -3.47 -9.13 6.68
C LEU A 61 -3.63 -8.85 8.17
N THR A 62 -4.86 -8.61 8.59
CA THR A 62 -5.19 -8.34 9.99
C THR A 62 -5.97 -9.50 10.57
N LEU A 63 -5.53 -10.04 11.69
CA LEU A 63 -6.34 -10.88 12.57
C LEU A 63 -6.99 -9.96 13.62
N LEU A 64 -8.31 -9.85 13.58
CA LEU A 64 -9.10 -9.04 14.49
C LEU A 64 -9.88 -9.94 15.46
N ASP A 65 -9.54 -9.90 16.74
CA ASP A 65 -10.29 -10.58 17.79
C ASP A 65 -11.21 -9.56 18.48
N GLU A 66 -12.48 -9.56 18.07
CA GLU A 66 -13.50 -8.63 18.56
C GLU A 66 -13.88 -8.91 20.03
N ARG A 67 -13.61 -10.13 20.52
CA ARG A 67 -13.89 -10.52 21.92
C ARG A 67 -12.96 -9.79 22.89
N ASN A 68 -11.69 -9.71 22.52
CA ASN A 68 -10.63 -9.13 23.34
C ASN A 68 -10.22 -7.72 22.91
N ASN A 69 -10.85 -7.15 21.87
CA ASN A 69 -10.50 -5.86 21.27
C ASN A 69 -9.02 -5.79 20.85
N ARG A 70 -8.53 -6.84 20.15
CA ARG A 70 -7.14 -6.94 19.73
C ARG A 70 -7.04 -7.15 18.23
N ALA A 71 -6.10 -6.45 17.60
CA ALA A 71 -5.75 -6.66 16.21
C ALA A 71 -4.26 -7.00 16.11
N VAL A 72 -3.94 -8.03 15.33
CA VAL A 72 -2.58 -8.35 14.88
C VAL A 72 -2.53 -8.13 13.38
N THR A 73 -1.74 -7.17 12.93
CA THR A 73 -1.61 -6.83 11.51
C THR A 73 -0.23 -7.18 11.01
N LEU A 74 -0.16 -7.96 9.94
CA LEU A 74 1.03 -8.17 9.14
C LEU A 74 0.90 -7.35 7.86
N ALA A 75 1.92 -6.59 7.50
CA ALA A 75 1.89 -5.83 6.26
C ALA A 75 3.21 -5.87 5.50
N ASN A 76 3.12 -5.78 4.17
CA ASN A 76 4.24 -5.53 3.27
C ASN A 76 4.05 -4.14 2.68
N TYR A 77 5.10 -3.32 2.76
CA TYR A 77 5.19 -2.00 2.15
C TYR A 77 6.27 -2.04 1.09
N SER A 78 5.92 -1.76 -0.17
CA SER A 78 6.87 -1.42 -1.21
C SER A 78 6.72 0.06 -1.54
N LEU A 79 7.82 0.81 -1.40
CA LEU A 79 7.86 2.23 -1.70
C LEU A 79 8.85 2.48 -2.82
N PHE A 80 8.46 3.34 -3.75
CA PHE A 80 9.33 3.89 -4.77
C PHE A 80 9.06 5.39 -4.86
N SER A 81 10.11 6.21 -4.93
CA SER A 81 9.97 7.65 -5.14
C SER A 81 10.93 8.13 -6.22
N SER A 82 10.47 9.03 -7.09
CA SER A 82 11.35 9.66 -8.09
C SER A 82 12.34 10.66 -7.47
N SER A 83 12.01 11.22 -6.30
CA SER A 83 12.74 12.27 -5.60
C SER A 83 13.12 11.83 -4.17
N SER A 84 13.97 12.62 -3.50
CA SER A 84 14.32 12.37 -2.10
C SER A 84 13.24 12.95 -1.20
N ARG A 85 12.89 12.22 -0.14
CA ARG A 85 11.87 12.61 0.83
C ARG A 85 12.51 12.72 2.22
N PRO A 86 12.92 13.93 2.65
CA PRO A 86 13.60 14.13 3.93
C PRO A 86 12.67 13.88 5.13
N GLU A 87 11.36 13.95 4.93
CA GLU A 87 10.35 13.66 5.96
C GLU A 87 10.34 12.20 6.41
N GLY A 88 10.83 11.27 5.57
CA GLY A 88 10.91 9.85 5.91
C GLY A 88 9.54 9.19 6.13
N LEU A 89 9.48 8.22 7.04
CA LEU A 89 8.28 7.48 7.41
C LEU A 89 8.08 7.49 8.92
N ARG A 90 6.82 7.45 9.35
CA ARG A 90 6.44 7.55 10.77
C ARG A 90 5.44 6.46 11.12
N PHE A 91 5.84 5.62 12.05
CA PHE A 91 5.06 4.51 12.57
C PHE A 91 4.87 4.69 14.07
N ASP A 92 3.75 4.19 14.59
CA ASP A 92 3.53 4.14 16.03
C ASP A 92 4.49 3.17 16.71
N ASN A 93 4.61 3.30 18.04
CA ASN A 93 5.45 2.41 18.85
C ASN A 93 4.93 0.97 18.99
N GLN A 94 3.75 0.67 18.47
CA GLN A 94 3.14 -0.67 18.46
C GLN A 94 3.42 -1.41 17.15
N THR A 95 4.12 -0.78 16.22
CA THR A 95 4.45 -1.29 14.90
C THR A 95 5.94 -1.60 14.82
N GLU A 96 6.25 -2.89 14.69
CA GLU A 96 7.59 -3.34 14.35
C GLU A 96 7.81 -3.19 12.84
N VAL A 97 8.93 -2.57 12.44
CA VAL A 97 9.33 -2.41 11.03
C VAL A 97 10.65 -3.11 10.80
N TYR A 98 10.70 -4.03 9.82
CA TYR A 98 11.94 -4.66 9.39
C TYR A 98 12.09 -4.64 7.86
N THR A 99 13.31 -4.41 7.38
CA THR A 99 13.60 -4.34 5.95
C THR A 99 13.83 -5.72 5.35
N TYR A 100 13.32 -5.94 4.14
CA TYR A 100 13.70 -7.10 3.33
C TYR A 100 15.04 -6.83 2.63
N GLY A 101 16.02 -7.74 2.78
CA GLY A 101 17.31 -7.64 2.08
C GLY A 101 18.50 -7.99 2.95
N SER A 102 18.83 -9.28 3.01
CA SER A 102 20.13 -9.78 3.43
C SER A 102 20.98 -9.98 2.17
N ASN A 103 21.81 -9.01 1.84
CA ASN A 103 23.11 -9.31 1.26
C ASN A 103 24.14 -8.89 2.31
N TYR A 104 24.44 -9.83 3.21
CA TYR A 104 25.39 -9.71 4.33
C TYR A 104 26.85 -9.37 3.92
N GLY A 105 27.12 -9.06 2.64
CA GLY A 105 28.49 -8.92 2.11
C GLY A 105 28.83 -7.63 1.36
N ARG A 106 27.88 -6.71 1.13
CA ARG A 106 28.20 -5.41 0.52
C ARG A 106 27.37 -4.30 1.14
N ASN A 107 28.05 -3.33 1.74
CA ASN A 107 27.55 -2.04 2.19
C ASN A 107 26.82 -1.28 1.05
N ALA A 108 25.58 -1.65 0.72
CA ALA A 108 24.83 -1.00 -0.36
C ALA A 108 23.79 0.01 0.13
N ASP A 109 23.50 0.07 1.43
CA ASP A 109 22.41 0.92 1.95
C ASP A 109 22.70 1.49 3.36
N GLY A 110 23.90 2.05 3.54
CA GLY A 110 24.26 2.82 4.73
C GLY A 110 23.53 4.17 4.81
N GLY A 111 23.61 4.82 5.98
CA GLY A 111 23.03 6.16 6.21
C GLY A 111 21.53 6.18 6.49
N ARG A 112 21.01 5.14 7.17
CA ARG A 112 19.63 5.11 7.66
C ARG A 112 19.60 5.56 9.11
N PHE A 113 18.80 6.58 9.39
CA PHE A 113 18.65 7.13 10.72
C PHE A 113 17.22 6.92 11.19
N ILE A 114 17.07 6.48 12.43
CA ILE A 114 15.79 6.37 13.10
C ILE A 114 15.85 7.34 14.27
N VAL A 115 14.88 8.22 14.35
CA VAL A 115 14.63 9.05 15.54
C VAL A 115 13.53 8.34 16.32
N LEU A 116 13.83 8.03 17.58
CA LEU A 116 12.88 7.41 18.51
C LEU A 116 12.44 8.50 19.49
N ASP A 117 11.21 8.94 19.38
CA ASP A 117 10.58 9.94 20.26
C ASP A 117 9.27 9.38 20.85
N GLU A 118 8.15 10.06 20.68
CA GLU A 118 6.83 9.51 20.99
C GLU A 118 6.45 8.39 20.00
N ASP A 119 6.99 8.46 18.78
CA ASP A 119 6.77 7.53 17.68
C ASP A 119 8.11 6.99 17.14
N GLN A 120 8.01 6.08 16.17
CA GLN A 120 9.14 5.60 15.39
C GLN A 120 9.26 6.42 14.10
N HIS A 121 10.22 7.34 14.04
CA HIS A 121 10.50 8.15 12.86
C HIS A 121 11.69 7.59 12.07
N LEU A 122 11.38 6.86 10.99
CA LEU A 122 12.32 6.42 9.96
C LEU A 122 12.69 7.63 9.07
N ALA A 123 13.57 8.49 9.59
CA ALA A 123 13.91 9.78 9.00
C ALA A 123 14.79 9.64 7.73
N THR A 124 16.10 9.85 7.87
CA THR A 124 17.01 9.94 6.72
C THR A 124 17.33 8.55 6.14
N GLY A 125 17.39 8.46 4.81
CA GLY A 125 17.86 7.27 4.09
C GLY A 125 16.79 6.19 3.84
N TRP A 126 15.60 6.33 4.42
CA TRP A 126 14.50 5.37 4.27
C TRP A 126 13.71 5.54 2.97
N ILE A 127 13.66 6.73 2.38
CA ILE A 127 13.11 6.94 1.03
C ILE A 127 14.21 7.55 0.16
N LYS A 128 14.81 6.71 -0.70
CA LYS A 128 15.85 7.14 -1.64
C LYS A 128 15.27 7.37 -3.03
N PRO A 129 15.72 8.40 -3.76
CA PRO A 129 15.29 8.61 -5.14
C PRO A 129 15.63 7.39 -6.00
N LYS A 130 14.67 6.96 -6.81
CA LYS A 130 14.82 5.95 -7.87
C LYS A 130 15.27 4.58 -7.34
N VAL A 131 15.05 4.29 -6.06
CA VAL A 131 15.33 3.00 -5.42
C VAL A 131 14.02 2.48 -4.82
N GLU A 132 13.62 1.26 -5.19
CA GLU A 132 12.52 0.57 -4.52
C GLU A 132 12.98 0.07 -3.15
N ARG A 133 12.16 0.30 -2.13
CA ARG A 133 12.36 -0.24 -0.77
C ARG A 133 11.16 -1.05 -0.35
N SER A 134 11.42 -2.30 0.04
CA SER A 134 10.42 -3.17 0.66
C SER A 134 10.65 -3.32 2.15
N MET A 135 9.59 -3.15 2.92
CA MET A 135 9.56 -3.32 4.37
C MET A 135 8.42 -4.25 4.75
N HIS A 136 8.64 -4.98 5.81
CA HIS A 136 7.62 -5.76 6.47
C HIS A 136 7.30 -5.11 7.81
N LEU A 137 6.01 -5.09 8.12
CA LEU A 137 5.49 -4.47 9.32
C LEU A 137 4.66 -5.48 10.09
N ARG A 138 4.75 -5.39 11.42
CA ARG A 138 3.91 -6.15 12.34
C ARG A 138 3.38 -5.20 13.39
N ALA A 139 2.07 -5.12 13.53
CA ALA A 139 1.45 -4.30 14.56
C ALA A 139 0.61 -5.17 15.49
N LEU A 140 0.67 -4.89 16.79
CA LEU A 140 -0.22 -5.46 17.80
C LEU A 140 -0.90 -4.31 18.54
N GLN A 141 -2.21 -4.16 18.32
CA GLN A 141 -2.93 -2.97 18.77
C GLN A 141 -4.25 -3.32 19.44
N THR A 142 -4.67 -2.48 20.38
CA THR A 142 -6.03 -2.51 20.92
C THR A 142 -6.97 -1.79 19.95
N ARG A 143 -7.96 -2.52 19.42
CA ARG A 143 -8.83 -2.07 18.34
C ARG A 143 -10.29 -2.43 18.66
N ARG A 144 -11.21 -1.52 18.36
CA ARG A 144 -12.65 -1.64 18.67
C ARG A 144 -13.53 -1.78 17.43
N GLU A 145 -12.90 -1.67 16.27
CA GLU A 145 -13.45 -2.01 14.97
C GLU A 145 -14.04 -3.43 15.05
N ARG A 146 -15.22 -3.59 14.49
CA ARG A 146 -15.97 -4.85 14.53
C ARG A 146 -17.08 -4.86 13.49
N VAL A 147 -17.56 -6.03 13.13
CA VAL A 147 -18.82 -6.15 12.40
C VAL A 147 -19.98 -6.37 13.38
N GLY A 148 -21.11 -5.70 13.14
CA GLY A 148 -22.34 -5.94 13.90
C GLY A 148 -23.24 -6.90 13.14
N LEU A 149 -23.77 -7.92 13.80
CA LEU A 149 -24.72 -8.86 13.19
C LEU A 149 -26.09 -8.73 13.84
N SER A 150 -27.15 -8.73 13.04
CA SER A 150 -28.52 -8.73 13.51
C SER A 150 -29.43 -9.51 12.56
N TRP A 151 -30.38 -10.26 13.12
CA TRP A 151 -31.44 -10.88 12.33
C TRP A 151 -32.63 -9.94 12.21
N GLN A 152 -33.11 -9.75 10.98
CA GLN A 152 -34.34 -9.01 10.70
C GLN A 152 -35.12 -9.76 9.62
N ASP A 153 -36.39 -10.09 9.89
CA ASP A 153 -37.28 -10.77 8.96
C ASP A 153 -36.70 -12.09 8.37
N GLY A 154 -35.90 -12.81 9.16
CA GLY A 154 -35.23 -14.04 8.74
C GLY A 154 -33.97 -13.84 7.89
N TYR A 155 -33.57 -12.60 7.63
CA TYR A 155 -32.35 -12.24 6.93
C TYR A 155 -31.26 -11.82 7.91
N LEU A 156 -30.03 -12.25 7.62
CA LEU A 156 -28.85 -11.82 8.37
C LEU A 156 -28.37 -10.47 7.84
N GLN A 157 -28.44 -9.43 8.67
CA GLN A 157 -27.88 -8.12 8.38
C GLN A 157 -26.51 -7.95 9.02
N LEU A 158 -25.61 -7.30 8.29
CA LEU A 158 -24.29 -6.93 8.73
C LEU A 158 -24.13 -5.41 8.74
N LEU A 159 -23.73 -4.86 9.88
CA LEU A 159 -23.26 -3.49 10.05
C LEU A 159 -21.73 -3.45 9.93
N ASN A 160 -21.22 -2.69 8.97
CA ASN A 160 -19.79 -2.49 8.80
C ASN A 160 -19.24 -1.46 9.81
N GLY A 161 -18.63 -1.92 10.90
CA GLY A 161 -17.87 -1.10 11.85
C GLY A 161 -16.35 -1.24 11.72
N LEU A 162 -15.84 -1.66 10.56
CA LEU A 162 -14.40 -1.88 10.34
C LEU A 162 -13.62 -0.60 10.03
N GLY A 163 -14.28 0.56 9.89
CA GLY A 163 -13.62 1.84 9.59
C GLY A 163 -13.18 2.01 8.13
N SER A 164 -13.49 1.05 7.25
CA SER A 164 -13.27 1.13 5.79
C SER A 164 -14.40 0.43 5.05
N ASP A 165 -14.62 0.83 3.80
CA ASP A 165 -15.51 0.11 2.90
C ASP A 165 -15.06 -1.34 2.75
N ILE A 166 -16.02 -2.26 2.89
CA ILE A 166 -15.86 -3.68 2.63
C ILE A 166 -16.17 -3.93 1.17
N GLU A 167 -15.18 -4.41 0.42
CA GLU A 167 -15.36 -4.82 -0.98
C GLU A 167 -16.10 -6.15 -1.05
N SER A 168 -15.66 -7.12 -0.24
CA SER A 168 -16.28 -8.44 -0.10
C SER A 168 -16.10 -8.96 1.31
N ILE A 169 -17.09 -9.72 1.80
CA ILE A 169 -17.02 -10.42 3.08
C ILE A 169 -17.64 -11.80 2.96
N THR A 170 -16.94 -12.79 3.51
CA THR A 170 -17.46 -14.14 3.72
C THR A 170 -17.44 -14.41 5.22
N LEU A 171 -18.59 -14.73 5.78
CA LEU A 171 -18.81 -14.88 7.21
C LEU A 171 -19.40 -16.25 7.50
N ALA A 172 -18.88 -16.93 8.51
CA ALA A 172 -19.41 -18.18 9.01
C ALA A 172 -20.00 -17.94 10.41
N VAL A 173 -21.31 -18.12 10.53
CA VAL A 173 -21.98 -18.04 11.84
C VAL A 173 -21.62 -19.27 12.70
N SER A 174 -22.06 -19.30 13.95
CA SER A 174 -21.73 -20.28 14.98
C SER A 174 -22.16 -21.70 14.65
N ASP A 175 -23.25 -21.87 13.89
CA ASP A 175 -23.67 -23.17 13.35
C ASP A 175 -22.87 -23.61 12.10
N GLY A 176 -21.95 -22.77 11.64
CA GLY A 176 -21.07 -22.99 10.50
C GLY A 176 -21.65 -22.56 9.15
N ARG A 177 -22.91 -22.13 9.05
CA ARG A 177 -23.49 -21.65 7.78
C ARG A 177 -22.72 -20.43 7.26
N ILE A 178 -22.43 -20.44 5.97
CA ILE A 178 -21.67 -19.37 5.31
C ILE A 178 -22.62 -18.38 4.63
N PHE A 179 -22.40 -17.11 4.96
CA PHE A 179 -23.05 -15.94 4.37
C PHE A 179 -22.01 -15.07 3.65
N VAL A 180 -22.44 -14.42 2.57
CA VAL A 180 -21.60 -13.53 1.77
C VAL A 180 -22.23 -12.16 1.59
N GLY A 181 -21.39 -11.13 1.52
CA GLY A 181 -21.76 -9.75 1.25
C GLY A 181 -20.69 -9.05 0.42
N SER A 182 -21.05 -7.94 -0.21
CA SER A 182 -20.13 -7.11 -1.00
C SER A 182 -20.55 -5.66 -1.00
N ASN A 183 -19.61 -4.75 -1.28
CA ASN A 183 -19.83 -3.30 -1.42
C ASN A 183 -20.57 -2.67 -0.22
N ILE A 184 -20.10 -2.95 0.99
CA ILE A 184 -20.69 -2.45 2.23
C ILE A 184 -19.87 -1.26 2.72
N GLY A 185 -20.37 -0.05 2.51
CA GLY A 185 -19.68 1.17 2.93
C GLY A 185 -19.41 1.23 4.44
N ALA A 186 -18.37 1.93 4.86
CA ALA A 186 -18.08 2.13 6.28
C ALA A 186 -19.29 2.73 7.02
N GLY A 187 -19.67 2.14 8.16
CA GLY A 187 -20.84 2.54 8.95
C GLY A 187 -22.20 2.17 8.34
N ARG A 188 -22.24 1.46 7.21
CA ARG A 188 -23.49 1.05 6.55
C ARG A 188 -23.86 -0.39 6.89
N GLN A 189 -25.14 -0.69 6.68
CA GLN A 189 -25.69 -2.04 6.81
C GLN A 189 -25.94 -2.66 5.43
N ALA A 190 -25.82 -3.98 5.35
CA ALA A 190 -26.22 -4.75 4.19
C ALA A 190 -26.80 -6.11 4.61
N VAL A 191 -27.75 -6.62 3.83
CA VAL A 191 -28.26 -7.98 3.97
C VAL A 191 -27.26 -8.95 3.35
N LEU A 192 -26.88 -9.99 4.09
CA LEU A 192 -26.01 -11.04 3.60
C LEU A 192 -26.80 -12.15 2.91
N THR A 193 -26.19 -12.77 1.90
CA THR A 193 -26.77 -13.88 1.16
C THR A 193 -26.24 -15.21 1.68
N ALA A 194 -27.15 -16.13 2.03
CA ALA A 194 -26.78 -17.49 2.42
C ALA A 194 -26.24 -18.26 1.20
N THR A 195 -25.11 -18.94 1.37
CA THR A 195 -24.48 -19.71 0.27
C THR A 195 -24.92 -21.17 0.21
N GLY A 196 -25.58 -21.68 1.25
CA GLY A 196 -25.86 -23.10 1.45
C GLY A 196 -24.62 -23.94 1.79
N ARG A 197 -23.44 -23.31 1.92
CA ARG A 197 -22.18 -23.96 2.31
C ARG A 197 -21.95 -23.82 3.82
N PHE A 198 -21.08 -24.68 4.33
CA PHE A 198 -20.66 -24.69 5.73
C PHE A 198 -19.14 -24.51 5.84
N ALA A 199 -18.70 -23.87 6.92
CA ALA A 199 -17.28 -23.68 7.22
C ALA A 199 -16.58 -25.02 7.48
N GLY A 200 -15.30 -25.07 7.13
CA GLY A 200 -14.45 -26.24 7.39
C GLY A 200 -14.25 -26.49 8.89
N LYS A 201 -14.20 -27.77 9.29
CA LYS A 201 -13.95 -28.16 10.69
C LYS A 201 -12.47 -28.05 11.13
N LYS A 202 -11.54 -27.68 10.23
CA LYS A 202 -10.10 -27.70 10.50
C LYS A 202 -9.53 -26.29 10.62
N ALA A 203 -9.05 -25.93 11.81
CA ALA A 203 -8.36 -24.66 12.10
C ALA A 203 -6.98 -24.52 11.44
N GLY A 204 -6.41 -25.62 10.90
CA GLY A 204 -5.02 -25.67 10.41
C GLY A 204 -4.70 -24.69 9.28
N ALA A 205 -5.65 -24.46 8.35
CA ALA A 205 -5.42 -23.59 7.20
C ALA A 205 -5.14 -22.12 7.59
N MET A 206 -5.76 -21.64 8.67
CA MET A 206 -5.52 -20.30 9.20
C MET A 206 -4.12 -20.21 9.83
N ALA A 207 -3.76 -21.14 10.70
CA ALA A 207 -2.44 -21.18 11.33
C ALA A 207 -1.30 -21.32 10.32
N GLU A 208 -1.47 -22.16 9.30
CA GLU A 208 -0.51 -22.32 8.20
C GLU A 208 -0.30 -21.04 7.39
N THR A 209 -1.30 -20.17 7.31
CA THR A 209 -1.19 -18.90 6.57
C THR A 209 -0.20 -17.97 7.24
N PHE A 210 -0.20 -17.92 8.58
CA PHE A 210 0.72 -17.11 9.37
C PHE A 210 2.13 -17.72 9.48
N ASN A 211 2.26 -19.04 9.37
CA ASN A 211 3.56 -19.74 9.39
C ASN A 211 4.33 -19.63 8.07
N GLY A 212 3.67 -19.26 6.97
CA GLY A 212 4.26 -19.12 5.65
C GLY A 212 4.33 -17.69 5.14
N PRO A 213 4.70 -17.48 3.86
CA PRO A 213 4.61 -16.19 3.20
C PRO A 213 3.14 -15.82 2.95
N TRP A 214 2.47 -15.32 4.00
CA TRP A 214 1.04 -14.98 4.03
C TRP A 214 0.58 -14.13 2.83
N PHE A 215 1.43 -13.21 2.36
CA PHE A 215 1.14 -12.31 1.23
C PHE A 215 0.94 -13.05 -0.11
N LYS A 216 1.47 -14.28 -0.25
CA LYS A 216 1.22 -15.12 -1.44
C LYS A 216 -0.17 -15.76 -1.41
N ARG A 217 -0.77 -15.88 -0.22
CA ARG A 217 -2.06 -16.54 0.01
C ARG A 217 -3.26 -15.58 0.00
N LEU A 218 -3.05 -14.26 -0.06
CA LEU A 218 -4.15 -13.28 -0.05
C LEU A 218 -5.17 -13.54 -1.16
N ARG A 219 -4.69 -13.90 -2.36
CA ARG A 219 -5.56 -14.22 -3.50
C ARG A 219 -6.38 -15.50 -3.31
N ASP A 220 -6.00 -16.37 -2.38
CA ASP A 220 -6.76 -17.58 -2.05
C ASP A 220 -8.00 -17.23 -1.22
N PHE A 221 -8.00 -16.10 -0.50
CA PHE A 221 -9.19 -15.61 0.22
C PHE A 221 -10.31 -15.19 -0.72
N ASP A 222 -9.98 -14.73 -1.93
CA ASP A 222 -11.00 -14.42 -2.95
C ASP A 222 -11.55 -15.70 -3.62
N LYS A 223 -10.71 -16.75 -3.75
CA LYS A 223 -11.05 -17.97 -4.50
C LYS A 223 -11.71 -19.05 -3.66
N SER A 224 -11.28 -19.21 -2.41
CA SER A 224 -11.72 -20.29 -1.53
C SER A 224 -11.72 -19.86 -0.05
N PRO A 225 -12.47 -18.79 0.31
CA PRO A 225 -12.51 -18.27 1.68
C PRO A 225 -12.98 -19.32 2.69
N GLU A 226 -13.86 -20.25 2.30
CA GLU A 226 -14.39 -21.32 3.16
C GLU A 226 -13.33 -22.23 3.78
N ARG A 227 -12.14 -22.33 3.16
CA ARG A 227 -11.03 -23.13 3.69
C ARG A 227 -10.34 -22.48 4.89
N TYR A 228 -10.45 -21.16 4.99
CA TYR A 228 -9.78 -20.34 6.01
C TYR A 228 -10.75 -19.83 7.07
N LEU A 229 -12.05 -20.14 6.94
CA LEU A 229 -13.10 -19.77 7.87
C LEU A 229 -13.33 -20.85 8.92
N MET A 230 -13.54 -20.40 10.14
CA MET A 230 -14.07 -21.19 11.25
C MET A 230 -15.45 -20.64 11.63
N ALA A 231 -16.29 -21.46 12.27
CA ALA A 231 -17.55 -20.98 12.84
C ALA A 231 -17.28 -19.84 13.82
N GLY A 232 -18.09 -18.77 13.76
CA GLY A 232 -17.87 -17.56 14.54
C GLY A 232 -16.79 -16.62 13.98
N GLY A 233 -16.47 -16.73 12.69
CA GLY A 233 -15.41 -15.95 12.06
C GLY A 233 -15.79 -15.41 10.69
N TYR A 234 -15.00 -14.46 10.19
CA TYR A 234 -15.16 -13.90 8.85
C TYR A 234 -13.83 -13.56 8.19
N ILE A 235 -13.89 -13.41 6.87
CA ILE A 235 -12.82 -12.87 6.04
C ILE A 235 -13.43 -11.73 5.24
N ALA A 236 -12.91 -10.52 5.45
CA ALA A 236 -13.34 -9.31 4.75
C ALA A 236 -12.17 -8.73 3.96
N LYS A 237 -12.41 -8.40 2.69
CA LYS A 237 -11.53 -7.55 1.90
C LYS A 237 -11.99 -6.11 2.06
N ILE A 238 -11.08 -5.24 2.49
CA ILE A 238 -11.35 -3.82 2.73
C ILE A 238 -10.52 -2.94 1.82
N LYS A 239 -11.09 -1.81 1.43
CA LYS A 239 -10.47 -0.86 0.52
C LYS A 239 -9.21 -0.21 1.09
N THR A 240 -9.23 0.17 2.37
CA THR A 240 -8.10 0.80 3.06
C THR A 240 -8.02 0.31 4.48
N SER A 241 -6.89 -0.27 4.89
CA SER A 241 -6.67 -0.75 6.25
C SER A 241 -6.57 0.41 7.25
N PRO A 242 -7.47 0.48 8.26
CA PRO A 242 -7.31 1.40 9.38
C PRO A 242 -6.40 0.83 10.48
N PHE A 243 -6.05 -0.46 10.40
CA PHE A 243 -5.24 -1.16 11.40
C PHE A 243 -3.75 -0.86 11.29
N LEU A 244 -3.34 -0.17 10.23
CA LEU A 244 -1.97 0.27 10.07
C LEU A 244 -1.97 1.60 9.31
N VAL A 245 -1.69 2.68 10.05
CA VAL A 245 -1.74 4.04 9.53
C VAL A 245 -0.33 4.53 9.31
N GLN A 246 0.02 4.77 8.04
CA GLN A 246 1.20 5.56 7.68
C GLN A 246 0.69 6.82 7.00
N ALA A 247 1.01 7.98 7.59
CA ALA A 247 0.82 9.23 6.90
C ALA A 247 1.73 9.23 5.66
N LEU A 248 1.10 9.25 4.49
CA LEU A 248 1.76 9.34 3.19
C LEU A 248 1.21 10.58 2.50
N ASP A 249 2.08 11.25 1.74
CA ASP A 249 1.73 12.39 0.90
C ASP A 249 0.40 12.17 0.15
N SER A 250 -0.41 13.23 0.05
CA SER A 250 -1.69 13.19 -0.64
C SER A 250 -1.52 12.96 -2.15
N SER A 251 -0.37 13.36 -2.71
CA SER A 251 -0.03 13.12 -4.11
C SER A 251 0.52 11.72 -4.40
N ALA A 252 0.63 10.85 -3.39
CA ALA A 252 1.18 9.52 -3.58
C ALA A 252 0.18 8.60 -4.30
N GLU A 253 0.68 7.85 -5.27
CA GLU A 253 -0.05 6.79 -5.95
C GLU A 253 -0.06 5.55 -5.04
N LYS A 254 -1.23 5.19 -4.53
CA LYS A 254 -1.41 4.12 -3.53
C LYS A 254 -2.15 2.95 -4.15
N THR A 255 -1.57 1.76 -4.07
CA THR A 255 -2.24 0.49 -4.36
C THR A 255 -2.30 -0.33 -3.09
N GLU A 256 -3.49 -0.80 -2.74
CA GLU A 256 -3.71 -1.52 -1.50
C GLU A 256 -4.47 -2.82 -1.70
N GLU A 257 -4.02 -3.86 -1.00
CA GLU A 257 -4.70 -5.15 -0.87
C GLU A 257 -4.74 -5.50 0.62
N SER A 258 -5.90 -5.33 1.25
CA SER A 258 -6.06 -5.51 2.70
C SER A 258 -7.18 -6.49 3.03
N TYR A 259 -6.85 -7.49 3.85
CA TYR A 259 -7.77 -8.49 4.36
C TYR A 259 -7.84 -8.46 5.88
N VAL A 260 -9.05 -8.65 6.40
CA VAL A 260 -9.34 -8.81 7.83
C VAL A 260 -9.91 -10.19 8.04
N ILE A 261 -9.21 -10.99 8.83
CA ILE A 261 -9.71 -12.23 9.41
C ILE A 261 -10.26 -11.86 10.78
N GLY A 262 -11.57 -11.87 10.94
CA GLY A 262 -12.20 -11.50 12.20
C GLY A 262 -12.72 -12.70 12.98
N ILE A 263 -12.65 -12.60 14.30
CA ILE A 263 -13.34 -13.51 15.21
C ILE A 263 -14.43 -12.73 15.94
N LEU A 264 -15.67 -13.16 15.75
CA LEU A 264 -16.86 -12.45 16.20
C LEU A 264 -16.95 -12.44 17.73
N LYS A 265 -17.39 -11.31 18.28
CA LYS A 265 -17.65 -11.19 19.72
C LYS A 265 -18.91 -11.94 20.15
N GLU A 266 -20.01 -11.62 19.50
CA GLU A 266 -21.35 -12.10 19.80
C GLU A 266 -22.09 -12.21 18.47
N GLU A 267 -22.79 -13.32 18.27
CA GLU A 267 -23.73 -13.48 17.17
C GLU A 267 -25.13 -13.27 17.70
N ALA A 268 -25.93 -12.50 16.98
CA ALA A 268 -27.37 -12.56 17.16
C ALA A 268 -27.82 -13.99 16.83
N GLN A 269 -28.51 -14.65 17.76
CA GLN A 269 -29.22 -15.89 17.45
C GLN A 269 -30.47 -15.54 16.62
N PRO A 270 -30.84 -16.36 15.62
CA PRO A 270 -32.08 -16.17 14.85
C PRO A 270 -33.32 -16.30 15.73
#